data_AF-A0AAQ4D6J2-F1
#
_entry.id   AF-A0AAQ4D6J2-F1
#
_cell.length_a   1.000
_cell.length_b   1.000
_cell.length_c   1.000
_cell.angle_alpha   90.00
_cell.angle_beta   90.00
_cell.angle_gamma   90.00
#
_symmetry.space_group_name_H-M   'P 1'
#
loop_
_entity.id
_entity.type
_entity.pdbx_description
1 polymer ?
#
loop_
_entity_poly.entity_id
_entity_poly.type
_entity_poly.pdbx_seq_one_letter_code
_entity_poly.pdbx_strand_id
1 'polypeptide(L)'
;MWTVTLNGIPERLNYLAATIKGKVYSFDYSGVYVSDSNESAEYLIDVYTFDPASYRWDIVPVEPLHEDEPINIMGCSVVAYGHCAYLWGGWNTSPVNFVHRFDSVAMTWSRPEVRGEVPRPQISHSACVLSQRMYIFGGLDTDSLNGMDTCGLPLYLRVLRSIGCVFVIDADFA
;
A
#
# COMPACT_ATOMS: atom_id res chain seq x y z
N MET A 1 5.27 -23.78 13.32
CA MET A 1 6.67 -23.59 13.73
C MET A 1 7.01 -22.13 13.44
N TRP A 2 7.45 -21.37 14.43
CA TRP A 2 7.90 -19.98 14.25
C TRP A 2 9.40 -20.01 13.99
N THR A 3 9.88 -19.42 12.89
CA THR A 3 11.31 -19.31 12.58
C THR A 3 11.81 -17.93 13.01
N VAL A 4 12.55 -17.90 14.12
CA VAL A 4 13.09 -16.68 14.74
C VAL A 4 14.54 -16.52 14.32
N THR A 5 14.80 -16.13 13.07
CA THR A 5 16.04 -15.46 12.64
C THR A 5 15.96 -15.24 11.14
N LEU A 6 15.95 -13.97 10.73
CA LEU A 6 16.14 -13.61 9.33
C LEU A 6 17.21 -12.52 9.34
N ASN A 7 18.40 -12.87 8.87
CA ASN A 7 19.45 -11.88 8.66
C ASN A 7 18.96 -10.88 7.61
N GLY A 8 19.19 -9.59 7.86
CA GLY A 8 18.74 -8.53 6.96
C GLY A 8 17.26 -8.15 7.12
N ILE A 9 16.60 -8.54 8.23
CA ILE A 9 15.26 -8.00 8.55
C ILE A 9 15.35 -6.47 8.56
N PRO A 10 14.45 -5.80 7.83
CA PRO A 10 14.38 -4.36 7.90
C PRO A 10 13.80 -3.90 9.26
N GLU A 11 14.43 -2.95 9.96
CA GLU A 11 13.86 -2.30 11.15
C GLU A 11 12.74 -1.35 10.72
N ARG A 12 11.46 -1.75 10.77
CA ARG A 12 10.40 -1.04 10.04
C ARG A 12 9.05 -0.92 10.74
N LEU A 13 8.29 0.10 10.30
CA LEU A 13 7.04 0.60 10.88
C LEU A 13 5.77 0.11 10.16
N ASN A 14 5.91 -0.56 9.01
CA ASN A 14 4.79 -0.92 8.13
C ASN A 14 4.46 -2.41 8.12
N TYR A 15 3.22 -2.70 7.72
CA TYR A 15 2.63 -4.04 7.70
C TYR A 15 2.29 -4.52 6.27
N LEU A 16 2.91 -3.94 5.23
CA LEU A 16 2.53 -4.20 3.85
C LEU A 16 3.41 -5.30 3.25
N ALA A 17 2.84 -6.48 3.10
CA ALA A 17 3.51 -7.56 2.40
C ALA A 17 2.57 -8.28 1.43
N ALA A 18 3.12 -8.71 0.31
CA ALA A 18 2.40 -9.46 -0.71
C ALA A 18 3.27 -10.60 -1.25
N THR A 19 2.66 -11.74 -1.56
CA THR A 19 3.38 -12.86 -2.17
C THR A 19 3.26 -12.79 -3.69
N ILE A 20 4.39 -12.71 -4.39
CA ILE A 20 4.45 -12.66 -5.86
C ILE A 20 5.39 -13.77 -6.33
N LYS A 21 4.90 -14.66 -7.20
CA LYS A 21 5.68 -15.75 -7.82
C LYS A 21 6.57 -16.55 -6.84
N GLY A 22 6.05 -16.84 -5.64
CA GLY A 22 6.74 -17.66 -4.63
C GLY A 22 7.75 -16.92 -3.75
N LYS A 23 7.88 -15.60 -3.90
CA LYS A 23 8.63 -14.72 -2.99
C LYS A 23 7.68 -13.83 -2.21
N VAL A 24 8.09 -13.41 -1.02
CA VAL A 24 7.35 -12.39 -0.26
C VAL A 24 8.01 -11.05 -0.53
N TYR A 25 7.21 -10.05 -0.92
CA TYR A 25 7.64 -8.68 -1.07
C TYR A 25 7.09 -7.86 0.09
N SER A 26 7.93 -7.04 0.72
CA SER A 26 7.54 -6.06 1.74
C SER A 26 7.69 -4.66 1.17
N PHE A 27 6.74 -3.79 1.46
CA PHE A 27 6.66 -2.42 0.96
C PHE A 27 6.67 -1.46 2.14
N ASP A 28 7.84 -0.91 2.44
CA ASP A 28 8.02 -0.25 3.73
C ASP A 28 8.67 1.13 3.60
N TYR A 29 8.34 2.03 4.53
CA TYR A 29 8.99 3.33 4.65
C TYR A 29 10.26 3.21 5.50
N SER A 30 11.38 3.76 5.03
CA SER A 30 12.54 4.08 5.86
C SER A 30 12.36 5.44 6.55
N GLY A 31 11.29 5.58 7.33
CA GLY A 31 10.98 6.83 8.01
C GLY A 31 11.58 6.91 9.41
N VAL A 32 12.79 7.48 9.55
CA VAL A 32 13.11 8.20 10.80
C VAL A 32 12.27 9.48 10.76
N TYR A 33 11.29 9.59 11.65
CA TYR A 33 10.49 10.82 11.82
C TYR A 33 11.43 11.93 12.30
N VAL A 34 11.97 12.77 11.41
CA VAL A 34 12.74 13.94 11.82
C VAL A 34 11.75 15.08 12.04
N SER A 35 11.39 15.33 13.29
CA SER A 35 10.43 16.36 13.67
C SER A 35 10.93 17.79 13.45
N ASP A 36 12.22 17.99 13.19
CA ASP A 36 12.90 19.27 13.42
C ASP A 36 13.50 19.92 12.16
N SER A 37 13.38 19.32 10.97
CA SER A 37 13.82 19.97 9.72
C SER A 37 12.64 20.54 8.96
N ASN A 38 12.70 21.85 8.67
CA ASN A 38 11.75 22.60 7.86
C ASN A 38 11.74 22.18 6.36
N GLU A 39 12.21 20.96 6.06
CA GLU A 39 12.26 20.32 4.76
C GLU A 39 11.42 19.05 4.84
N SER A 40 10.35 18.99 4.06
CA SER A 40 9.54 17.79 3.89
C SER A 40 10.38 16.73 3.18
N ALA A 41 11.11 15.90 3.94
CA ALA A 41 11.77 14.74 3.38
C ALA A 41 10.70 13.83 2.77
N GLU A 42 10.70 13.73 1.44
CA GLU A 42 9.84 12.80 0.71
C GLU A 42 10.41 11.39 0.88
N TYR A 43 9.87 10.63 1.84
CA TYR A 43 10.30 9.25 2.07
C TYR A 43 9.66 8.32 1.03
N LEU A 44 10.51 7.70 0.21
CA LEU A 44 10.10 6.69 -0.78
C LEU A 44 9.73 5.36 -0.10
N ILE A 45 8.99 4.51 -0.83
CA ILE A 45 8.75 3.13 -0.42
C ILE A 45 9.96 2.29 -0.83
N ASP A 46 10.71 1.79 0.15
CA ASP A 46 11.67 0.75 -0.13
C ASP A 46 10.94 -0.58 -0.33
N VAL A 47 11.41 -1.36 -1.29
CA VAL A 47 10.89 -2.69 -1.57
C VAL A 47 11.90 -3.73 -1.12
N TYR A 48 11.43 -4.68 -0.32
CA TYR A 48 12.22 -5.83 0.11
C TYR A 48 11.65 -7.11 -0.47
N THR A 49 12.52 -8.06 -0.74
CA THR A 49 12.12 -9.42 -1.11
C THR A 49 12.69 -10.41 -0.11
N PHE A 50 11.84 -11.34 0.32
CA PHE A 50 12.23 -12.52 1.07
C PHE A 50 12.24 -13.73 0.14
N ASP A 51 13.39 -14.39 0.07
CA ASP A 51 13.54 -15.66 -0.63
C ASP A 51 13.40 -16.83 0.36
N PRO A 52 12.31 -17.62 0.26
CA PRO A 52 12.08 -18.74 1.17
C PRO A 52 13.08 -19.90 0.96
N ALA A 53 13.80 -19.95 -0.16
CA ALA A 53 14.81 -20.98 -0.38
C ALA A 53 16.10 -20.71 0.40
N SER A 54 16.48 -19.43 0.52
CA SER A 54 17.70 -19.00 1.22
C SER A 54 17.45 -18.44 2.62
N TYR A 55 16.18 -18.19 2.98
CA TYR A 55 15.76 -17.54 4.22
C TYR A 55 16.42 -16.16 4.42
N ARG A 56 16.53 -15.39 3.34
CA ARG A 56 17.17 -14.07 3.34
C ARG A 56 16.23 -12.99 2.85
N TRP A 57 16.36 -11.82 3.46
CA TRP A 57 15.80 -10.58 2.96
C TRP A 57 16.87 -9.83 2.17
N ASP A 58 16.47 -9.34 1.00
CA ASP A 58 17.28 -8.48 0.16
C ASP A 58 16.49 -7.21 -0.17
N ILE A 59 17.20 -6.08 -0.26
CA ILE A 59 16.64 -4.85 -0.81
C ILE A 59 16.50 -5.01 -2.33
N VAL A 60 15.35 -4.64 -2.88
CA VAL A 60 15.12 -4.63 -4.31
C VAL A 60 15.58 -3.28 -4.86
N PRO A 61 16.52 -3.25 -5.83
CA PRO A 61 16.94 -2.02 -6.47
C PRO A 61 15.82 -1.55 -7.39
N VAL A 62 15.03 -0.61 -6.91
CA VAL A 62 13.97 0.02 -7.71
C VAL A 62 14.58 1.17 -8.50
N GLU A 63 14.38 1.19 -9.82
CA GLU A 63 14.83 2.30 -10.65
C GLU A 63 13.98 3.56 -10.35
N PRO A 64 14.61 4.73 -10.11
CA PRO A 64 13.87 5.96 -9.84
C PRO A 64 13.18 6.44 -11.12
N LEU A 65 11.85 6.29 -11.18
CA LEU A 65 10.99 6.94 -12.18
C LEU A 65 10.24 8.08 -11.51
N HIS A 66 10.59 9.29 -11.96
CA HIS A 66 10.51 10.54 -11.18
C HIS A 66 9.10 11.13 -10.93
N GLU A 67 7.99 10.43 -11.18
CA GLU A 67 6.64 11.01 -10.97
C GLU A 67 5.63 10.07 -10.32
N ASP A 68 5.78 8.74 -10.49
CA ASP A 68 4.76 7.75 -10.12
C ASP A 68 5.08 6.91 -8.88
N GLU A 69 6.27 7.09 -8.32
CA GLU A 69 6.67 6.42 -7.10
C GLU A 69 5.78 6.88 -5.92
N PRO A 70 5.23 5.94 -5.12
CA PRO A 70 4.50 6.30 -3.91
C PRO A 70 5.42 6.95 -2.89
N ILE A 71 5.07 8.15 -2.44
CA ILE A 71 5.75 8.84 -1.35
C ILE A 71 4.92 8.65 -0.08
N ASN A 72 5.53 8.05 0.94
CA ASN A 72 5.08 8.02 2.34
C ASN A 72 3.57 7.82 2.57
N ILE A 73 3.01 6.69 2.16
CA ILE A 73 1.58 6.36 2.25
C ILE A 73 1.28 5.41 3.41
N MET A 74 1.06 5.93 4.62
CA MET A 74 0.70 5.12 5.77
C MET A 74 -0.74 4.57 5.66
N GLY A 75 -0.96 3.35 6.16
CA GLY A 75 -2.30 2.78 6.27
C GLY A 75 -2.98 2.46 4.93
N CYS A 76 -2.21 2.29 3.85
CA CYS A 76 -2.70 1.70 2.61
C CYS A 76 -2.92 0.20 2.75
N SER A 77 -3.54 -0.40 1.73
CA SER A 77 -3.59 -1.85 1.55
C SER A 77 -2.73 -2.27 0.37
N VAL A 78 -2.27 -3.51 0.38
CA VAL A 78 -1.53 -4.11 -0.73
C VAL A 78 -2.15 -5.44 -1.14
N VAL A 79 -2.22 -5.69 -2.44
CA VAL A 79 -2.62 -6.98 -3.01
C VAL A 79 -1.68 -7.43 -4.11
N ALA A 80 -1.49 -8.74 -4.25
CA ALA A 80 -0.77 -9.34 -5.38
C ALA A 80 -1.73 -9.75 -6.50
N TYR A 81 -1.35 -9.45 -7.74
CA TYR A 81 -2.01 -10.00 -8.93
C TYR A 81 -0.99 -10.16 -10.06
N GLY A 82 -0.97 -11.34 -10.69
CA GLY A 82 0.02 -11.68 -11.71
C GLY A 82 1.45 -11.63 -11.17
N HIS A 83 2.26 -10.72 -11.73
CA HIS A 83 3.64 -10.46 -11.32
C HIS A 83 3.81 -9.08 -10.67
N CYS A 84 2.71 -8.51 -10.17
CA CYS A 84 2.70 -7.16 -9.64
C CYS A 84 2.05 -7.11 -8.25
N ALA A 85 2.46 -6.12 -7.47
CA ALA A 85 1.72 -5.67 -6.29
C ALA A 85 0.98 -4.37 -6.61
N TYR A 86 -0.21 -4.24 -6.04
CA TYR A 86 -1.07 -3.06 -6.19
C TYR A 86 -1.35 -2.51 -4.79
N LEU A 87 -0.92 -1.26 -4.58
CA LEU A 87 -1.13 -0.53 -3.34
C LEU A 87 -2.22 0.51 -3.58
N TRP A 88 -3.17 0.64 -2.66
CA TRP A 88 -4.25 1.62 -2.78
C TRP A 88 -4.50 2.37 -1.47
N GLY A 89 -4.91 3.63 -1.60
CA GLY A 89 -5.36 4.47 -0.50
C GLY A 89 -4.24 4.84 0.47
N GLY A 90 -4.58 5.23 1.70
CA GLY A 90 -3.63 5.60 2.74
C GLY A 90 -3.45 7.12 2.91
N TRP A 91 -2.40 7.49 3.63
CA TRP A 91 -2.17 8.86 4.10
C TRP A 91 -0.71 9.27 3.94
N ASN A 92 -0.48 10.42 3.29
CA ASN A 92 0.81 11.11 3.24
C ASN A 92 0.68 12.51 3.87
N THR A 93 1.03 13.59 3.18
CA THR A 93 0.71 14.97 3.57
C THR A 93 -0.79 15.21 3.55
N SER A 94 -1.51 14.41 2.76
CA SER A 94 -2.96 14.39 2.65
C SER A 94 -3.47 12.96 2.37
N PRO A 95 -4.77 12.71 2.56
CA PRO A 95 -5.42 11.47 2.13
C PRO A 95 -5.26 11.21 0.64
N VAL A 96 -5.01 9.95 0.27
CA VAL A 96 -4.86 9.56 -1.15
C VAL A 96 -5.84 8.46 -1.55
N ASN A 97 -6.21 8.41 -2.84
CA ASN A 97 -7.13 7.42 -3.41
C ASN A 97 -6.67 6.85 -4.76
N PHE A 98 -5.39 6.98 -5.09
CA PHE A 98 -4.80 6.41 -6.30
C PHE A 98 -4.18 5.02 -6.06
N VAL A 99 -4.01 4.26 -7.13
CA VAL A 99 -3.34 2.96 -7.13
C VAL A 99 -1.88 3.15 -7.53
N HIS A 100 -0.96 2.52 -6.81
CA HIS A 100 0.42 2.31 -7.24
C HIS A 100 0.62 0.84 -7.59
N ARG A 101 1.28 0.59 -8.72
CA ARG A 101 1.64 -0.75 -9.19
C ARG A 101 3.15 -0.91 -9.12
N PHE A 102 3.60 -1.93 -8.40
CA PHE A 102 4.98 -2.40 -8.43
C PHE A 102 5.09 -3.63 -9.33
N ASP A 103 5.92 -3.56 -10.36
CA ASP A 103 6.22 -4.68 -11.26
C ASP A 103 7.41 -5.48 -10.71
N SER A 104 7.19 -6.74 -10.30
CA SER A 104 8.25 -7.56 -9.70
C SER A 104 9.25 -8.11 -10.71
N VAL A 105 9.00 -7.96 -12.01
CA VAL A 105 9.88 -8.41 -13.10
C VAL A 105 10.75 -7.24 -13.55
N ALA A 106 10.13 -6.09 -13.82
CA ALA A 106 10.84 -4.88 -14.21
C ALA A 106 11.49 -4.14 -13.02
N MET A 107 11.05 -4.42 -11.79
CA MET A 107 11.46 -3.72 -10.57
C MET A 107 11.16 -2.21 -10.64
N THR A 108 10.01 -1.86 -11.21
CA THR A 108 9.59 -0.48 -11.43
C THR A 108 8.22 -0.18 -10.81
N TRP A 109 8.01 1.09 -10.48
CA TRP A 109 6.71 1.62 -10.09
C TRP A 109 5.99 2.24 -11.30
N SER A 110 4.66 2.21 -11.25
CA SER A 110 3.78 2.89 -12.20
C SER A 110 2.46 3.24 -11.52
N ARG A 111 1.72 4.22 -12.08
CA ARG A 111 0.33 4.48 -11.70
C ARG A 111 -0.61 3.98 -12.79
N PRO A 112 -1.21 2.78 -12.63
CA PRO A 112 -2.14 2.26 -13.64
C PRO A 112 -3.41 3.12 -13.68
N GLU A 113 -4.01 3.22 -14.87
CA GLU A 113 -5.33 3.83 -15.02
C GLU A 113 -6.38 2.95 -14.33
N VAL A 114 -7.19 3.56 -13.47
CA VAL A 114 -8.25 2.89 -12.73
C VAL A 114 -9.59 3.19 -13.37
N ARG A 115 -10.37 2.15 -13.66
CA ARG A 115 -11.73 2.28 -14.22
C ARG A 115 -12.79 2.02 -13.15
N GLY A 116 -13.89 2.77 -13.24
CA GLY A 116 -15.03 2.68 -12.32
C GLY A 116 -15.15 3.90 -11.41
N GLU A 117 -16.00 3.80 -10.40
CA GLU A 117 -16.15 4.84 -9.38
C GLU A 117 -15.01 4.71 -8.35
N VAL A 118 -14.14 5.72 -8.32
CA VAL A 118 -13.05 5.77 -7.34
C VAL A 118 -13.62 6.23 -6.00
N PRO A 119 -13.49 5.44 -4.91
CA PRO A 119 -13.88 5.86 -3.58
C PRO A 119 -13.09 7.07 -3.13
N ARG A 120 -13.66 7.72 -2.12
CA ARG A 120 -12.95 8.72 -1.33
C ARG A 120 -11.67 8.13 -0.74
N PRO A 121 -10.65 8.96 -0.49
CA PRO A 121 -9.48 8.54 0.25
C PRO A 121 -9.82 7.81 1.56
N GLN A 122 -9.22 6.65 1.77
CA GLN A 122 -9.45 5.82 2.95
C GLN A 122 -8.12 5.36 3.54
N ILE A 123 -8.06 5.30 4.87
CA ILE A 123 -6.94 4.73 5.62
C ILE A 123 -7.38 3.48 6.39
N SER A 124 -6.45 2.60 6.73
CA SER A 124 -6.70 1.41 7.58
C SER A 124 -7.81 0.50 7.03
N HIS A 125 -7.89 0.39 5.71
CA HIS A 125 -8.81 -0.50 5.00
C HIS A 125 -8.12 -1.84 4.70
N SER A 126 -8.92 -2.84 4.32
CA SER A 126 -8.44 -4.13 3.84
C SER A 126 -8.79 -4.30 2.36
N ALA A 127 -8.00 -5.10 1.64
CA ALA A 127 -8.25 -5.37 0.24
C ALA A 127 -8.02 -6.83 -0.13
N CYS A 128 -8.71 -7.30 -1.16
CA CYS A 128 -8.45 -8.60 -1.77
C CYS A 128 -8.62 -8.55 -3.29
N VAL A 129 -8.18 -9.61 -3.97
CA VAL A 129 -8.32 -9.74 -5.43
C VAL A 129 -9.24 -10.90 -5.77
N LEU A 130 -10.18 -10.67 -6.67
CA LEU A 130 -11.00 -11.70 -7.27
C LEU A 130 -11.20 -11.38 -8.75
N SER A 131 -10.92 -12.35 -9.64
CA SER A 131 -11.14 -12.21 -11.09
C SER A 131 -10.65 -10.87 -11.66
N GLN A 132 -9.37 -10.56 -11.41
CA GLN A 132 -8.66 -9.37 -11.91
C GLN A 132 -9.17 -8.02 -11.34
N ARG A 133 -9.94 -8.07 -10.27
CA ARG A 133 -10.49 -6.90 -9.60
C ARG A 133 -10.02 -6.82 -8.16
N MET A 134 -9.62 -5.63 -7.74
CA MET A 134 -9.30 -5.31 -6.34
C MET A 134 -10.58 -4.87 -5.66
N TYR A 135 -10.89 -5.48 -4.53
CA TYR A 135 -12.02 -5.17 -3.69
C TYR A 135 -11.52 -4.55 -2.40
N ILE A 136 -12.04 -3.38 -2.05
CA ILE A 136 -11.71 -2.65 -0.82
C ILE A 136 -12.84 -2.79 0.20
N PHE A 137 -12.48 -3.07 1.45
CA PHE A 137 -13.41 -3.24 2.56
C PHE A 137 -12.97 -2.46 3.80
N GLY A 138 -13.94 -1.78 4.42
CA GLY A 138 -13.75 -1.05 5.67
C GLY A 138 -12.94 0.23 5.47
N GLY A 139 -12.14 0.58 6.48
CA GLY A 139 -11.34 1.80 6.50
C GLY A 139 -12.04 3.00 7.14
N LEU A 140 -11.25 4.03 7.40
CA LEU A 140 -11.70 5.32 7.89
C LEU A 140 -11.66 6.33 6.74
N ASP A 141 -12.80 6.96 6.47
CA ASP A 141 -12.86 8.15 5.61
C ASP A 141 -12.15 9.30 6.33
N THR A 142 -11.28 10.00 5.62
CA THR A 142 -10.45 11.07 6.16
C THR A 142 -11.20 12.35 6.49
N ASP A 143 -12.43 12.54 5.97
CA ASP A 143 -13.34 13.59 6.45
C ASP A 143 -13.67 13.40 7.95
N SER A 144 -13.69 12.14 8.41
CA SER A 144 -13.93 11.77 9.81
C SER A 144 -12.83 12.24 10.77
N LEU A 145 -11.65 12.60 10.26
CA LEU A 145 -10.47 13.00 11.04
C LEU A 145 -10.42 14.52 11.30
N ASN A 146 -11.12 15.33 10.49
CA ASN A 146 -11.19 16.79 10.64
C ASN A 146 -12.30 17.30 11.58
N GLY A 147 -12.93 16.40 12.34
CA GLY A 147 -13.72 16.80 13.52
C GLY A 147 -15.15 17.29 13.28
N MET A 148 -15.73 17.16 12.08
CA MET A 148 -17.19 17.29 11.92
C MET A 148 -17.72 16.39 10.80
N ASP A 149 -18.25 15.23 11.20
CA ASP A 149 -19.32 14.57 10.46
C ASP A 149 -20.56 14.48 11.36
N THR A 150 -21.69 14.86 10.79
CA THR A 150 -23.00 15.24 11.37
C THR A 150 -23.72 14.19 12.23
N CYS A 151 -23.10 13.04 12.53
CA CYS A 151 -23.81 11.88 13.09
C CYS A 151 -23.38 11.43 14.50
N GLY A 152 -22.38 12.05 15.14
CA GLY A 152 -22.12 11.87 16.58
C GLY A 152 -21.79 10.45 17.09
N LEU A 153 -21.34 9.53 16.23
CA LEU A 153 -21.09 8.13 16.63
C LEU A 153 -19.66 7.89 17.16
N PRO A 154 -19.48 7.03 18.20
CA PRO A 154 -18.19 6.65 18.74
C PRO A 154 -17.26 6.00 17.71
N LEU A 155 -15.95 6.28 17.78
CA LEU A 155 -14.90 5.79 16.86
C LEU A 155 -14.94 4.27 16.59
N TYR A 156 -15.28 3.45 17.59
CA TYR A 156 -15.32 1.98 17.44
C TYR A 156 -16.53 1.45 16.64
N LEU A 157 -17.59 2.26 16.45
CA LEU A 157 -18.75 1.89 15.63
C LEU A 157 -18.64 2.38 14.17
N ARG A 158 -17.54 3.04 13.80
CA ARG A 158 -17.35 3.66 12.47
C ARG A 158 -16.87 2.69 11.37
N VAL A 159 -16.65 1.42 11.71
CA VAL A 159 -16.02 0.39 10.84
C VAL A 159 -16.97 -0.19 9.77
N LEU A 160 -18.27 0.11 9.79
CA LEU A 160 -19.29 -0.70 9.09
C LEU A 160 -19.92 -0.10 7.82
N ARG A 161 -19.48 1.05 7.30
CA ARG A 161 -20.19 1.70 6.18
C ARG A 161 -19.53 1.68 4.80
N SER A 162 -18.28 1.20 4.68
CA SER A 162 -17.62 1.12 3.36
C SER A 162 -17.45 -0.34 2.95
N ILE A 163 -18.52 -0.97 2.46
CA ILE A 163 -18.42 -2.28 1.79
C ILE A 163 -18.34 -2.01 0.28
N GLY A 164 -17.17 -2.31 -0.30
CA GLY A 164 -17.07 -2.87 -1.64
C GLY A 164 -16.90 -1.87 -2.77
N CYS A 165 -15.79 -1.13 -2.79
CA CYS A 165 -15.34 -0.52 -4.04
C CYS A 165 -14.55 -1.55 -4.84
N VAL A 166 -14.77 -1.56 -6.16
CA VAL A 166 -14.21 -2.56 -7.07
C VAL A 166 -13.45 -1.84 -8.17
N PHE A 167 -12.15 -2.05 -8.21
CA PHE A 167 -11.31 -1.55 -9.30
C PHE A 167 -10.85 -2.71 -10.16
N VAL A 168 -10.71 -2.48 -11.46
CA VAL A 168 -10.05 -3.43 -12.36
C VAL A 168 -8.55 -3.19 -12.26
N ILE A 169 -7.80 -4.23 -11.90
CA ILE A 169 -6.34 -4.19 -11.67
C ILE A 169 -5.57 -4.19 -12.99
N ASP A 170 -6.18 -4.77 -14.02
CA ASP A 170 -5.58 -5.01 -15.31
C ASP A 170 -6.60 -4.63 -16.39
N ALA A 171 -6.40 -3.46 -17.00
CA ALA A 171 -7.23 -2.99 -18.11
C ALA A 171 -6.63 -3.37 -19.48
N ASP A 172 -5.57 -4.17 -19.50
CA ASP A 172 -5.01 -4.65 -20.76
C ASP A 172 -5.97 -5.68 -21.38
N PHE A 173 -6.42 -5.36 -22.59
CA PHE A 173 -7.46 -5.99 -23.42
C PHE A 173 -8.91 -5.54 -23.16
N ALA A 174 -9.21 -4.31 -23.61
CA ALA A 174 -10.40 -4.09 -24.42
C ALA A 174 -10.10 -4.45 -25.89
#